data_AF-A0A0B3ABP4-F1
#
_entry.id   AF-A0A0B3ABP4-F1
#
_cell.length_a   1.000
_cell.length_b   1.000
_cell.length_c   1.000
_cell.angle_alpha   90.00
_cell.angle_beta   90.00
_cell.angle_gamma   90.00
#
_symmetry.space_group_name_H-M   'P 1'
#
loop_
_entity.id
_entity.type
_entity.pdbx_description
1 polymer ?
#
loop_
_entity_poly.entity_id
_entity_poly.type
_entity_poly.pdbx_seq_one_letter_code
_entity_poly.pdbx_strand_id
1 'polypeptide(L)'
;MIGAQDAGRGAGSARRGEGGRELRARGRERGREKRAQEEMLGFAFVIVLVIIIGFVILMLTLRGPSSPLERENTRVNSLLNSITHFTTSCDKESVQQLIIACRNGESSCGEDSCAFVKGEVTKILGQTLAGDFRFSAEVTAEGEEQVLLEIKKEENGECSGKRTSFVASSVLPRRTIIKLVSCPEMSASADSGE
;
A
#
# COMPACT_ATOMS: atom_id res chain seq x y z
N MET A 1 0.61 39.58 -7.61
CA MET A 1 1.35 40.24 -8.71
C MET A 1 0.48 40.20 -9.95
N ILE A 2 0.07 41.36 -10.40
CA ILE A 2 -0.86 41.60 -11.50
C ILE A 2 -0.01 41.79 -12.75
N GLY A 3 -0.21 40.97 -13.78
CA GLY A 3 0.50 41.05 -15.05
C GLY A 3 -0.47 41.37 -16.18
N ALA A 4 -0.53 42.64 -16.55
CA ALA A 4 -1.19 43.14 -17.76
C ALA A 4 -0.21 43.10 -18.95
N GLN A 5 -0.73 42.80 -20.16
CA GLN A 5 -0.18 43.09 -21.49
C GLN A 5 -1.01 42.32 -22.52
N ASP A 6 -1.32 42.80 -23.73
CA ASP A 6 -1.28 44.12 -24.32
C ASP A 6 -2.13 44.05 -25.60
N ALA A 7 -2.67 45.19 -26.03
CA ALA A 7 -3.63 45.31 -27.11
C ALA A 7 -2.91 45.49 -28.46
N GLY A 8 -2.99 44.48 -29.34
CA GLY A 8 -2.53 44.55 -30.73
C GLY A 8 -3.64 44.95 -31.70
N ARG A 9 -3.77 46.25 -31.96
CA ARG A 9 -4.68 46.87 -32.93
C ARG A 9 -4.03 46.84 -34.33
N GLY A 10 -4.65 46.16 -35.29
CA GLY A 10 -4.21 46.15 -36.69
C GLY A 10 -5.39 46.35 -37.64
N ALA A 11 -5.57 47.59 -38.10
CA ALA A 11 -6.63 47.98 -39.02
C ALA A 11 -6.18 47.85 -40.49
N GLY A 12 -7.07 47.30 -41.31
CA GLY A 12 -7.39 47.80 -42.65
C GLY A 12 -6.42 47.47 -43.80
N SER A 13 -6.88 46.64 -44.73
CA SER A 13 -6.79 47.01 -46.14
C SER A 13 -7.84 46.28 -46.97
N ALA A 14 -8.78 47.06 -47.48
CA ALA A 14 -9.79 46.64 -48.43
C ALA A 14 -9.16 46.54 -49.83
N ARG A 15 -9.31 45.39 -50.50
CA ARG A 15 -9.39 45.36 -51.96
C ARG A 15 -10.50 44.43 -52.44
N ARG A 16 -11.42 45.10 -53.11
CA ARG A 16 -12.44 44.63 -54.06
C ARG A 16 -11.79 43.84 -55.20
N GLY A 17 -12.42 42.74 -55.60
CA GLY A 17 -12.21 42.04 -56.87
C GLY A 17 -13.19 40.88 -56.92
N GLU A 18 -14.40 41.10 -57.43
CA GLU A 18 -14.76 40.67 -58.79
C GLU A 18 -14.41 39.21 -59.05
N GLY A 19 -15.33 38.32 -58.68
CA GLY A 19 -15.26 36.88 -58.93
C GLY A 19 -16.62 36.19 -58.78
N GLY A 20 -17.70 36.93 -59.03
CA GLY A 20 -19.05 36.36 -59.07
C GLY A 20 -19.30 35.80 -60.47
N ARG A 21 -19.09 34.49 -60.66
CA ARG A 21 -19.79 33.60 -61.63
C ARG A 21 -19.23 32.18 -61.79
N GLU A 22 -18.44 31.67 -60.84
CA GLU A 22 -18.02 30.24 -60.82
C GLU A 22 -18.67 29.39 -59.72
N LEU A 23 -19.65 29.94 -58.99
CA LEU A 23 -20.29 29.32 -57.83
C LEU A 23 -21.53 28.46 -58.16
N ARG A 24 -21.55 27.75 -59.30
CA ARG A 24 -22.67 26.83 -59.64
C ARG A 24 -22.30 25.44 -60.18
N ALA A 25 -21.04 25.00 -60.05
CA ALA A 25 -20.63 23.65 -60.48
C ALA A 25 -19.91 22.79 -59.42
N ARG A 26 -19.73 23.27 -58.17
CA ARG A 26 -19.09 22.48 -57.08
C ARG A 26 -20.08 21.96 -56.01
N GLY A 27 -21.35 21.79 -56.37
CA GLY A 27 -22.40 21.39 -55.44
C GLY A 27 -22.68 19.89 -55.33
N ARG A 28 -22.03 19.04 -56.15
CA ARG A 28 -22.50 17.65 -56.37
C ARG A 28 -21.46 16.55 -56.16
N GLU A 29 -20.39 16.80 -55.40
CA GLU A 29 -19.42 15.76 -55.01
C GLU A 29 -19.32 15.51 -53.49
N ARG A 30 -20.05 16.26 -52.64
CA ARG A 30 -20.05 16.07 -51.16
C ARG A 30 -20.94 14.93 -50.63
N GLY A 31 -21.33 14.00 -51.49
CA GLY A 31 -22.29 12.93 -51.15
C GLY A 31 -21.69 11.53 -51.03
N ARG A 32 -20.48 11.30 -51.56
CA ARG A 32 -19.87 9.95 -51.63
C ARG A 32 -18.69 9.74 -50.70
N GLU A 33 -18.01 10.81 -50.27
CA GLU A 33 -16.91 10.73 -49.30
C GLU A 33 -17.37 10.39 -47.88
N LYS A 34 -18.66 10.59 -47.56
CA LYS A 34 -19.22 10.31 -46.24
C LYS A 34 -19.28 8.81 -45.90
N ARG A 35 -19.50 7.95 -46.90
CA ARG A 35 -19.59 6.49 -46.68
C ARG A 35 -18.23 5.85 -46.43
N ALA A 36 -17.18 6.32 -47.09
CA ALA A 36 -15.82 5.85 -46.84
C ALA A 36 -15.28 6.28 -45.45
N GLN A 37 -15.76 7.41 -44.92
CA GLN A 37 -15.39 7.89 -43.59
C GLN A 37 -16.06 7.06 -42.47
N GLU A 38 -17.28 6.56 -42.68
CA GLU A 38 -17.99 5.73 -41.71
C GLU A 38 -17.28 4.37 -41.49
N GLU A 39 -16.70 3.78 -42.54
CA GLU A 39 -15.97 2.51 -42.44
C GLU A 39 -14.66 2.64 -41.64
N MET A 40 -13.95 3.76 -41.77
CA MET A 40 -12.72 4.03 -41.01
C MET A 40 -13.00 4.26 -39.51
N LEU A 41 -14.15 4.86 -39.17
CA LEU A 41 -14.54 5.06 -37.78
C LEU A 41 -14.83 3.73 -37.08
N GLY A 42 -15.43 2.77 -37.79
CA GLY A 42 -15.67 1.42 -37.27
C GLY A 42 -14.36 0.70 -36.91
N PHE A 43 -13.34 0.81 -37.76
CA PHE A 43 -12.04 0.20 -37.51
C PHE A 43 -11.33 0.83 -36.30
N ALA A 44 -11.36 2.16 -36.17
CA ALA A 44 -10.78 2.87 -35.03
C ALA A 44 -11.42 2.43 -33.70
N PHE A 45 -12.74 2.22 -33.67
CA PHE A 45 -13.44 1.77 -32.47
C PHE A 45 -12.99 0.36 -32.03
N VAL A 46 -12.83 -0.56 -32.98
CA VAL A 46 -12.38 -1.93 -32.68
C VAL A 46 -10.95 -1.92 -32.11
N ILE A 47 -10.05 -1.10 -32.65
CA ILE A 47 -8.68 -0.98 -32.12
C ILE A 47 -8.70 -0.50 -30.66
N VAL A 48 -9.45 0.57 -30.38
CA VAL A 48 -9.56 1.11 -29.01
C VAL A 48 -10.11 0.05 -28.05
N LEU A 49 -11.13 -0.71 -28.48
CA LEU A 49 -11.71 -1.78 -27.68
C LEU A 49 -10.68 -2.88 -27.37
N VAL A 50 -9.91 -3.32 -28.36
CA VAL A 50 -8.85 -4.33 -28.18
C VAL A 50 -7.77 -3.84 -27.22
N ILE A 51 -7.38 -2.56 -27.31
CA ILE A 51 -6.40 -1.96 -26.40
C ILE A 51 -6.93 -2.01 -24.96
N ILE A 52 -8.19 -1.60 -24.72
CA ILE A 52 -8.79 -1.62 -23.38
C ILE A 52 -8.83 -3.04 -22.81
N ILE A 53 -9.29 -4.02 -23.60
CA ILE A 53 -9.33 -5.43 -23.18
C ILE A 53 -7.92 -5.94 -22.88
N GLY A 54 -6.94 -5.61 -23.73
CA GLY A 54 -5.53 -5.94 -23.52
C GLY A 54 -4.98 -5.36 -22.22
N PHE A 55 -5.29 -4.10 -21.91
CA PHE A 55 -4.90 -3.46 -20.64
C PHE A 55 -5.52 -4.14 -19.42
N VAL A 56 -6.79 -4.53 -19.49
CA VAL A 56 -7.46 -5.24 -18.40
C VAL A 56 -6.80 -6.59 -18.16
N ILE A 57 -6.56 -7.37 -19.21
CA ILE A 57 -5.88 -8.67 -19.11
C ILE A 57 -4.46 -8.49 -18.56
N LEU A 58 -3.71 -7.51 -19.05
CA LEU A 58 -2.36 -7.21 -18.57
C LEU A 58 -2.37 -6.88 -17.07
N MET A 59 -3.29 -6.03 -16.62
CA MET A 59 -3.44 -5.69 -15.19
C MET A 59 -3.78 -6.91 -14.33
N LEU A 60 -4.61 -7.83 -14.83
CA LEU A 60 -4.94 -9.07 -14.12
C LEU A 60 -3.75 -10.04 -14.08
N THR A 61 -3.01 -10.18 -15.18
CA THR A 61 -1.81 -11.03 -15.24
C THR A 61 -0.69 -10.51 -14.34
N LEU A 62 -0.51 -9.19 -14.25
CA LEU A 62 0.46 -8.57 -13.36
C LEU A 62 0.05 -8.71 -11.88
N ARG A 63 -1.25 -8.78 -11.57
CA ARG A 63 -1.78 -9.14 -10.25
C ARG A 63 -1.75 -10.66 -10.04
N GLY A 64 -0.58 -11.28 -10.18
CA GLY A 64 -0.39 -12.70 -9.90
C GLY A 64 -0.97 -13.10 -8.52
N PRO A 65 -1.40 -14.35 -8.34
CA PRO A 65 -1.92 -14.81 -7.06
C PRO A 65 -0.85 -14.57 -5.99
N SER A 66 -1.22 -13.81 -4.95
CA SER A 66 -0.33 -13.60 -3.81
C SER A 66 0.13 -14.95 -3.30
N SER A 67 1.45 -15.12 -3.25
CA SER A 67 2.05 -16.36 -2.74
C SER A 67 1.48 -16.63 -1.33
N PRO A 68 1.37 -17.90 -0.90
CA PRO A 68 0.91 -18.21 0.46
C PRO A 68 1.69 -17.42 1.53
N LEU A 69 2.98 -17.19 1.26
CA LEU A 69 3.88 -16.37 2.07
C LEU A 69 3.44 -14.89 2.15
N GLU A 70 2.98 -14.30 1.05
CA GLU A 70 2.49 -12.93 1.01
C GLU A 70 1.16 -12.77 1.77
N ARG A 71 0.27 -13.76 1.70
CA ARG A 71 -0.99 -13.76 2.45
C ARG A 71 -0.74 -13.84 3.96
N GLU A 72 0.17 -14.70 4.39
CA GLU A 72 0.54 -14.82 5.80
C GLU A 72 1.27 -13.58 6.31
N ASN A 73 2.17 -12.99 5.51
CA ASN A 73 2.80 -11.71 5.86
C ASN A 73 1.75 -10.60 6.03
N THR A 74 0.73 -10.55 5.16
CA THR A 74 -0.39 -9.62 5.28
C THR A 74 -1.14 -9.80 6.59
N ARG A 75 -1.33 -11.05 7.05
CA ARG A 75 -1.97 -11.36 8.34
C ARG A 75 -1.12 -10.89 9.53
N VAL A 76 0.18 -11.20 9.53
CA VAL A 76 1.10 -10.79 10.61
C VAL A 76 1.20 -9.27 10.67
N ASN A 77 1.26 -8.59 9.52
CA ASN A 77 1.27 -7.13 9.46
C ASN A 77 -0.05 -6.51 9.95
N SER A 78 -1.19 -7.11 9.58
CA SER A 78 -2.50 -6.67 10.08
C SER A 78 -2.63 -6.87 11.59
N LEU A 79 -2.11 -7.98 12.11
CA LEU A 79 -2.05 -8.24 13.55
C LEU A 79 -1.17 -7.23 14.26
N LEU A 80 0.05 -6.99 13.77
CA LEU A 80 0.95 -6.00 14.34
C LEU A 80 0.31 -4.61 14.39
N ASN A 81 -0.32 -4.19 13.29
CA ASN A 81 -1.03 -2.92 13.22
C ASN A 81 -2.22 -2.86 14.21
N SER A 82 -2.94 -3.96 14.35
CA SER A 82 -4.06 -4.06 15.30
C SER A 82 -3.58 -3.97 16.75
N ILE A 83 -2.45 -4.61 17.08
CA ILE A 83 -1.83 -4.54 18.41
C ILE A 83 -1.38 -3.11 18.72
N THR A 84 -0.69 -2.45 17.79
CA THR A 84 -0.22 -1.08 18.02
C THR A 84 -1.35 -0.07 18.25
N HIS A 85 -2.50 -0.30 17.61
CA HIS A 85 -3.70 0.51 17.77
C HIS A 85 -4.67 0.01 18.85
N PHE A 86 -4.37 -1.13 19.48
CA PHE A 86 -5.21 -1.66 20.54
C PHE A 86 -5.22 -0.69 21.72
N THR A 87 -6.42 -0.32 22.16
CA THR A 87 -6.65 0.59 23.27
C THR A 87 -6.70 -0.23 24.54
N THR A 88 -5.78 0.03 25.46
CA THR A 88 -5.72 -0.72 26.71
C THR A 88 -6.83 -0.28 27.65
N SER A 89 -7.16 -1.13 28.62
CA SER A 89 -8.12 -0.78 29.68
C SER A 89 -7.61 0.34 30.60
N CYS A 90 -6.30 0.58 30.58
CA CYS A 90 -5.65 1.65 31.30
C CYS A 90 -5.67 2.96 30.49
N ASP A 91 -6.23 4.01 31.09
CA ASP A 91 -6.24 5.39 30.61
C ASP A 91 -6.71 5.61 29.16
N LYS A 92 -7.29 4.57 28.53
CA LYS A 92 -7.67 4.52 27.12
C LYS A 92 -6.51 4.87 26.18
N GLU A 93 -5.28 4.60 26.62
CA GLU A 93 -4.11 4.79 25.79
C GLU A 93 -3.91 3.61 24.85
N SER A 94 -3.41 3.90 23.65
CA SER A 94 -3.02 2.85 22.72
C SER A 94 -1.71 2.20 23.14
N VAL A 95 -1.49 0.94 22.77
CA VAL A 95 -0.19 0.26 22.96
C VAL A 95 0.95 1.08 22.37
N GLN A 96 0.73 1.76 21.24
CA GLN A 96 1.68 2.69 20.65
C GLN A 96 2.07 3.84 21.61
N GLN A 97 1.11 4.45 22.31
CA GLN A 97 1.38 5.52 23.28
C GLN A 97 2.16 4.98 24.48
N LEU A 98 1.77 3.82 24.98
CA LEU A 98 2.44 3.18 26.11
C LEU A 98 3.89 2.75 25.76
N ILE A 99 4.17 2.35 24.52
CA ILE A 99 5.55 2.11 24.04
C ILE A 99 6.36 3.41 24.05
N ILE A 100 5.76 4.54 23.68
CA ILE A 100 6.42 5.85 23.72
C ILE A 100 6.67 6.28 25.18
N ALA A 101 5.71 6.05 26.08
CA ALA A 101 5.85 6.32 27.51
C ALA A 101 6.95 5.46 28.13
N CYS A 102 6.95 4.15 27.84
CA CYS A 102 8.00 3.20 28.20
C CYS A 102 9.39 3.70 27.80
N ARG A 103 9.53 4.16 26.55
CA ARG A 103 10.80 4.70 26.06
C ARG A 103 11.26 5.96 26.80
N ASN A 104 10.33 6.78 27.27
CA ASN A 104 10.66 7.98 28.04
C ASN A 104 10.88 7.67 29.54
N GLY A 105 10.69 6.43 29.98
CA GLY A 105 10.77 6.04 31.39
C GLY A 105 9.58 6.54 32.22
N GLU A 106 8.43 6.77 31.56
CA GLU A 106 7.20 7.23 32.21
C GLU A 106 6.42 6.02 32.79
N SER A 107 5.73 6.23 33.91
CA SER A 107 4.78 5.26 34.44
C SER A 107 3.37 5.52 33.91
N SER A 108 2.65 4.46 33.63
CA SER A 108 1.25 4.48 33.21
C SER A 108 0.49 3.47 34.06
N CYS A 109 -0.80 3.71 34.32
CA CYS A 109 -1.63 2.71 35.04
C CYS A 109 -1.19 2.43 36.49
N GLY A 110 -0.33 3.26 37.08
CA GLY A 110 0.25 3.01 38.40
C GLY A 110 1.41 2.00 38.40
N GLU A 111 1.92 1.59 37.23
CA GLU A 111 3.10 0.74 37.11
C GLU A 111 4.06 1.23 36.01
N ASP A 112 5.18 0.53 35.84
CA ASP A 112 6.14 0.83 34.77
C ASP A 112 5.50 0.55 33.40
N SER A 113 5.51 1.54 32.50
CA SER A 113 4.84 1.42 31.20
C SER A 113 5.40 0.26 30.36
N CYS A 114 6.71 -0.04 30.48
CA CYS A 114 7.30 -1.17 29.75
C CYS A 114 6.80 -2.50 30.29
N ALA A 115 6.70 -2.64 31.61
CA ALA A 115 6.15 -3.82 32.26
C ALA A 115 4.66 -4.06 31.88
N PHE A 116 3.84 -3.00 31.88
CA PHE A 116 2.44 -3.09 31.48
C PHE A 116 2.28 -3.50 30.01
N VAL A 117 2.97 -2.82 29.10
CA VAL A 117 2.96 -3.15 27.66
C VAL A 117 3.41 -4.58 27.43
N LYS A 118 4.46 -5.02 28.14
CA LYS A 118 4.94 -6.40 28.05
C LYS A 118 3.83 -7.38 28.40
N GLY A 119 3.10 -7.16 29.49
CA GLY A 119 1.99 -8.00 29.92
C GLY A 119 0.85 -8.05 28.90
N GLU A 120 0.37 -6.89 28.46
CA GLU A 120 -0.75 -6.79 27.51
C GLU A 120 -0.40 -7.37 26.14
N VAL A 121 0.77 -7.03 25.58
CA VAL A 121 1.21 -7.58 24.28
C VAL A 121 1.42 -9.09 24.37
N THR A 122 2.00 -9.59 25.46
CA THR A 122 2.17 -11.05 25.67
C THR A 122 0.82 -11.75 25.72
N LYS A 123 -0.17 -11.15 26.37
CA LYS A 123 -1.54 -11.70 26.47
C LYS A 123 -2.21 -11.73 25.10
N ILE A 124 -2.15 -10.64 24.34
CA ILE A 124 -2.75 -10.57 22.99
C ILE A 124 -2.09 -11.57 22.04
N LEU A 125 -0.75 -11.59 22.00
CA LEU A 125 -0.01 -12.52 21.16
C LEU A 125 -0.26 -13.98 21.56
N GLY A 126 -0.28 -14.28 22.86
CA GLY A 126 -0.56 -15.61 23.38
C GLY A 126 -1.97 -16.13 23.08
N GLN A 127 -2.94 -15.23 22.92
CA GLN A 127 -4.31 -15.58 22.52
C GLN A 127 -4.50 -15.66 21.00
N THR A 128 -3.68 -14.93 20.23
CA THR A 128 -3.85 -14.80 18.77
C THR A 128 -2.97 -15.77 17.99
N LEU A 129 -1.75 -16.03 18.47
CA LEU A 129 -0.76 -16.89 17.82
C LEU A 129 -0.67 -18.23 18.56
N ALA A 130 -0.95 -19.32 17.84
CA ALA A 130 -0.60 -20.66 18.27
C ALA A 130 0.87 -20.93 17.89
N GLY A 131 1.73 -21.11 18.88
CA GLY A 131 3.16 -21.42 18.69
C GLY A 131 4.11 -20.36 19.26
N ASP A 132 5.37 -20.47 18.83
CA ASP A 132 6.46 -19.62 19.26
C ASP A 132 6.47 -18.28 18.52
N PHE A 133 6.73 -17.20 19.24
CA PHE A 133 6.84 -15.86 18.67
C PHE A 133 7.89 -15.02 19.38
N ARG A 134 8.47 -14.10 18.61
CA ARG A 134 9.38 -13.07 19.10
C ARG A 134 8.89 -11.71 18.66
N PHE A 135 8.56 -10.86 19.62
CA PHE A 135 8.22 -9.47 19.40
C PHE A 135 9.36 -8.61 19.96
N SER A 136 9.95 -7.76 19.12
CA SER A 136 10.93 -6.76 19.54
C SER A 136 10.46 -5.36 19.16
N ALA A 137 10.60 -4.42 20.08
CA ALA A 137 10.50 -3.00 19.81
C ALA A 137 11.90 -2.41 19.95
N GLU A 138 12.40 -1.86 18.86
CA GLU A 138 13.74 -1.31 18.74
C GLU A 138 13.65 0.19 18.50
N VAL A 139 14.55 0.93 19.11
CA VAL A 139 14.63 2.38 18.97
C VAL A 139 15.98 2.69 18.34
N THR A 140 15.96 3.38 17.21
CA THR A 140 17.19 3.90 16.60
C THR A 140 17.43 5.32 17.12
N ALA A 141 18.29 5.45 18.12
CA ALA A 141 18.74 6.73 18.66
C ALA A 141 20.18 6.96 18.19
N GLU A 142 20.45 8.12 17.57
CA GLU A 142 21.82 8.56 17.23
C GLU A 142 22.64 7.60 16.34
N GLY A 143 21.99 6.67 15.64
CA GLY A 143 22.66 5.68 14.79
C GLY A 143 22.97 4.36 15.49
N GLU A 144 22.65 4.23 16.77
CA GLU A 144 22.68 2.97 17.50
C GLU A 144 21.28 2.35 17.58
N GLU A 145 21.19 1.04 17.37
CA GLU A 145 19.96 0.25 17.50
C GLU A 145 19.89 -0.28 18.93
N GLN A 146 18.99 0.26 19.74
CA GLN A 146 18.77 -0.20 21.11
C GLN A 146 17.44 -0.97 21.17
N VAL A 147 17.49 -2.18 21.73
CA VAL A 147 16.29 -2.99 21.97
C VAL A 147 15.59 -2.44 23.21
N LEU A 148 14.43 -1.80 23.02
CA LEU A 148 13.64 -1.22 24.10
C LEU A 148 12.80 -2.29 24.81
N LEU A 149 12.16 -3.15 24.04
CA LEU A 149 11.29 -4.20 24.55
C LEU A 149 11.54 -5.48 23.77
N GLU A 150 11.76 -6.57 24.50
CA GLU A 150 11.84 -7.90 23.91
C GLU A 150 10.88 -8.85 24.63
N ILE A 151 9.99 -9.46 23.85
CA ILE A 151 9.03 -10.46 24.29
C ILE A 151 9.29 -11.72 23.49
N LYS A 152 9.60 -12.80 24.20
CA LYS A 152 9.84 -14.12 23.64
C LYS A 152 8.87 -15.10 24.27
N LYS A 153 8.19 -15.87 23.43
CA LYS A 153 7.56 -17.13 23.81
C LYS A 153 8.26 -18.19 22.99
N GLU A 154 9.24 -18.86 23.60
CA GLU A 154 10.00 -19.97 23.00
C GLU A 154 9.91 -21.14 23.99
N GLU A 155 9.20 -22.20 23.64
CA GLU A 155 9.17 -23.41 24.48
C GLU A 155 10.38 -24.34 24.23
N ASN A 156 11.03 -24.27 23.06
CA ASN A 156 12.05 -25.25 22.64
C ASN A 156 13.36 -24.65 22.07
N GLY A 157 13.73 -23.44 22.48
CA GLY A 157 14.93 -22.74 22.00
C GLY A 157 14.68 -22.00 20.67
N GLU A 158 15.65 -21.17 20.26
CA GLU A 158 15.58 -20.26 19.11
C GLU A 158 14.86 -20.87 17.90
N CYS A 159 14.23 -20.04 17.07
CA CYS A 159 13.64 -20.44 15.78
C CYS A 159 14.70 -20.95 14.77
N SER A 160 15.51 -21.93 15.16
CA SER A 160 16.87 -22.23 14.71
C SER A 160 16.90 -23.28 13.60
N GLY A 161 15.74 -23.68 13.08
CA GLY A 161 15.64 -24.70 12.02
C GLY A 161 14.63 -24.41 10.92
N LYS A 162 13.89 -23.29 11.00
CA LYS A 162 12.84 -22.95 10.05
C LYS A 162 13.13 -21.59 9.45
N ARG A 163 12.99 -21.46 8.12
CA ARG A 163 13.05 -20.14 7.44
C ARG A 163 12.19 -19.18 8.25
N THR A 164 12.79 -18.11 8.78
CA THR A 164 12.08 -17.03 9.47
C THR A 164 10.95 -16.60 8.54
N SER A 165 9.73 -16.96 8.89
CA SER A 165 8.69 -17.06 7.87
C SER A 165 7.98 -15.73 7.68
N PHE A 166 7.90 -14.89 8.71
CA PHE A 166 7.24 -13.59 8.63
C PHE A 166 7.90 -12.55 9.53
N VAL A 167 8.21 -11.38 8.96
CA VAL A 167 8.67 -10.20 9.69
C VAL A 167 7.76 -9.06 9.31
N ALA A 168 6.94 -8.61 10.25
CA ALA A 168 6.22 -7.35 10.11
C ALA A 168 6.98 -6.26 10.85
N SER A 169 7.19 -5.13 10.17
CA SER A 169 7.84 -3.96 10.74
C SER A 169 6.92 -2.76 10.63
N SER A 170 6.63 -2.10 11.76
CA SER A 170 5.94 -0.81 11.77
C SER A 170 6.89 0.27 12.27
N VAL A 171 6.94 1.39 11.54
CA VAL A 171 7.75 2.55 11.92
C VAL A 171 6.86 3.56 12.62
N LEU A 172 7.08 3.73 13.91
CA LEU A 172 6.40 4.71 14.73
C LEU A 172 7.10 6.08 14.68
N PRO A 173 6.41 7.16 15.07
CA PRO A 173 7.03 8.46 15.31
C PRO A 173 8.27 8.31 16.18
N ARG A 174 9.28 9.16 15.92
CA ARG A 174 10.57 9.15 16.64
C ARG A 174 11.42 7.87 16.44
N ARG A 175 11.39 7.30 15.23
CA ARG A 175 12.29 6.21 14.78
C ARG A 175 12.25 4.95 15.65
N THR A 176 11.06 4.59 16.12
CA THR A 176 10.84 3.32 16.80
C THR A 176 10.36 2.30 15.78
N ILE A 177 11.08 1.19 15.66
CA ILE A 177 10.77 0.09 14.75
C ILE A 177 10.24 -1.05 15.60
N ILE A 178 9.02 -1.48 15.35
CA ILE A 178 8.46 -2.66 16.01
C ILE A 178 8.53 -3.81 15.03
N LYS A 179 9.22 -4.89 15.41
CA LYS A 179 9.37 -6.12 14.64
C LYS A 179 8.58 -7.23 15.34
N LEU A 180 7.70 -7.89 14.60
CA LEU A 180 7.06 -9.13 15.03
C LEU A 180 7.51 -10.27 14.14
N VAL A 181 8.12 -11.27 14.76
CA VAL A 181 8.56 -12.51 14.12
C VAL A 181 7.70 -13.65 14.66
N SER A 182 6.95 -14.29 13.78
CA SER A 182 6.17 -15.49 14.10
C SER A 182 6.92 -16.71 13.59
N CYS A 183 7.04 -17.74 14.42
CA CYS A 183 7.66 -19.00 14.06
C CYS A 183 6.56 -20.07 14.03
N PRO A 184 5.90 -20.29 12.87
CA PRO A 184 4.84 -21.27 12.76
C PRO A 184 5.41 -22.64 13.08
N GLU A 185 4.68 -23.35 13.94
CA GLU A 185 4.90 -24.75 14.13
C GLU A 185 4.62 -25.45 12.79
N MET A 186 5.67 -25.77 12.01
CA MET A 186 5.50 -26.76 10.94
C MET A 186 4.95 -28.02 11.62
N SER A 187 3.63 -28.19 11.55
CA SER A 187 3.00 -29.48 11.66
C SER A 187 3.81 -30.36 10.71
N ALA A 188 4.53 -31.35 11.24
CA ALA A 188 5.19 -32.34 10.44
C ALA A 188 4.10 -32.91 9.54
N SER A 189 4.05 -32.45 8.28
CA SER A 189 3.14 -32.99 7.30
C SER A 189 3.61 -34.41 7.11
N ALA A 190 2.90 -35.32 7.76
CA ALA A 190 2.92 -36.72 7.47
C ALA A 190 2.51 -36.85 6.00
N ASP A 191 3.50 -36.77 5.12
CA ASP A 191 3.43 -37.25 3.75
C ASP A 191 3.44 -38.78 3.85
N SER A 192 2.34 -39.34 4.36
CA SER A 192 2.04 -40.76 4.22
C SER A 192 1.60 -40.95 2.77
N GLY A 193 2.56 -41.27 1.92
CA GLY A 193 2.29 -41.74 0.57
C GLY A 193 1.37 -42.97 0.62
N GLU A 194 0.27 -42.89 -0.11
CA GLU A 194 -0.48 -44.02 -0.66
C GLU A 194 -0.38 -44.00 -2.18
#